data_AF-A0A813VAR1-F1
#
_entry.id   AF-A0A813VAR1-F1
#
_cell.length_a   1.000
_cell.length_b   1.000
_cell.length_c   1.000
_cell.angle_alpha   90.00
_cell.angle_beta   90.00
_cell.angle_gamma   90.00
#
_symmetry.space_group_name_H-M   'P 1'
#
loop_
_entity.id
_entity.type
_entity.pdbx_description
1 polymer ?
#
loop_
_entity_poly.entity_id
_entity_poly.type
_entity_poly.pdbx_seq_one_letter_code
_entity_poly.pdbx_strand_id
1 'polypeptide(L)'
;MAYSIFGGSLPIDDQSIILTRKTSRAGSTIVHPRGSTSGSISMSHVSPITHAPFMAEAIAEARAGLAEGGIPIGCVLVRNNQVIARGHNRRIQRNSVILHAEMDCLESGGRQTAAFYKECTLYTTLSPCAMCSGAIRLYGIPRVVIGDNKTFHGDEAILKTNHVQIDVLDSKACQELLGNYIKENHSIWYEDIGRDTH
;
A
#
# COMPACT_ATOMS: atom_id res chain seq x y z
N MET A 1 43.37 -11.95 -17.18
CA MET A 1 42.53 -11.78 -18.38
C MET A 1 41.44 -10.79 -18.03
N ALA A 2 41.48 -9.60 -18.63
CA ALA A 2 40.51 -8.54 -18.44
C ALA A 2 39.34 -8.73 -19.41
N TYR A 3 38.10 -8.54 -18.95
CA TYR A 3 36.97 -8.35 -19.84
C TYR A 3 36.37 -6.96 -19.66
N SER A 4 36.15 -6.36 -20.81
CA SER A 4 35.95 -4.95 -21.11
C SER A 4 34.62 -4.38 -20.60
N ILE A 5 34.73 -3.19 -20.03
CA ILE A 5 33.68 -2.18 -19.84
C ILE A 5 33.33 -1.57 -21.21
N PHE A 6 32.05 -1.61 -21.59
CA PHE A 6 31.43 -0.71 -22.57
C PHE A 6 30.19 -0.16 -21.86
N GLY A 7 29.98 1.15 -21.69
CA GLY A 7 30.35 2.25 -22.56
C GLY A 7 29.13 2.67 -23.38
N GLY A 8 28.12 3.24 -22.70
CA GLY A 8 26.89 3.73 -23.32
C GLY A 8 26.38 4.94 -22.56
N SER A 9 26.85 6.12 -22.98
CA SER A 9 26.41 7.43 -22.52
C SER A 9 25.01 7.74 -23.06
N LEU A 10 24.02 7.83 -22.17
CA LEU A 10 22.73 8.43 -22.50
C LEU A 10 22.87 9.96 -22.45
N PRO A 11 22.37 10.70 -23.45
CA PRO A 11 22.39 12.15 -23.43
C PRO A 11 21.37 12.65 -22.39
N ILE A 12 21.87 13.44 -21.44
CA ILE A 12 21.06 14.26 -20.53
C ILE A 12 20.75 15.54 -21.31
N ASP A 13 19.52 15.67 -21.80
CA ASP A 13 19.04 16.94 -22.35
C ASP A 13 18.72 17.91 -21.21
N ASP A 14 19.56 18.93 -21.13
CA ASP A 14 19.40 20.18 -20.43
C ASP A 14 18.35 21.04 -21.15
N GLN A 15 17.18 21.22 -20.53
CA GLN A 15 16.35 22.41 -20.76
C GLN A 15 15.88 22.99 -19.44
N SER A 16 16.71 23.89 -18.93
CA SER A 16 16.32 25.09 -18.20
C SER A 16 14.90 25.60 -18.53
N ILE A 17 14.00 25.57 -17.53
CA ILE A 17 12.80 26.42 -17.53
C ILE A 17 12.95 27.50 -16.46
N ILE A 18 12.96 28.71 -16.98
CA ILE A 18 13.16 30.00 -16.37
C ILE A 18 12.08 30.32 -15.33
N LEU A 19 12.55 30.83 -14.19
CA LEU A 19 11.80 31.59 -13.19
C LEU A 19 11.02 32.75 -13.84
N THR A 20 9.71 32.80 -13.61
CA THR A 20 9.02 34.09 -13.47
C THR A 20 8.09 34.08 -12.26
N ARG A 21 8.59 34.66 -11.16
CA ARG A 21 7.77 35.15 -10.04
C ARG A 21 6.85 36.25 -10.57
N LYS A 22 5.54 36.07 -10.47
CA LYS A 22 4.58 37.19 -10.48
C LYS A 22 4.23 37.54 -9.03
N THR A 23 4.89 38.58 -8.54
CA THR A 23 4.44 39.32 -7.36
C THR A 23 3.28 40.22 -7.78
N SER A 24 2.09 40.03 -7.19
CA SER A 24 1.05 41.05 -7.20
C SER A 24 0.72 41.42 -5.76
N ARG A 25 1.09 42.66 -5.41
CA ARG A 25 0.68 43.35 -4.20
C ARG A 25 -0.72 43.91 -4.47
N ALA A 26 -1.69 43.53 -3.65
CA ALA A 26 -2.92 44.30 -3.46
C ALA A 26 -3.14 44.41 -1.96
N GLY A 27 -3.01 45.63 -1.44
CA GLY A 27 -3.34 45.96 -0.06
C GLY A 27 -4.85 45.89 0.13
N SER A 28 -5.28 45.36 1.28
CA SER A 28 -6.60 45.65 1.82
C SER A 28 -6.52 45.71 3.33
N THR A 29 -6.80 46.92 3.80
CA THR A 29 -7.13 47.42 5.13
C THR A 29 -7.52 46.38 6.18
N ILE A 30 -6.81 46.44 7.30
CA ILE A 30 -7.12 45.76 8.55
C ILE A 30 -8.41 46.36 9.14
N VAL A 31 -9.44 45.54 9.30
CA VAL A 31 -10.65 45.88 10.07
C VAL A 31 -10.77 44.84 11.18
N HIS A 32 -10.76 45.29 12.44
CA HIS A 32 -10.98 44.44 13.61
C HIS A 32 -12.47 44.41 13.97
N PRO A 33 -13.14 43.25 14.02
CA PRO A 33 -14.36 43.11 14.80
C PRO A 33 -14.02 42.56 16.19
N ARG A 34 -14.35 43.33 17.23
CA ARG A 34 -14.55 42.82 18.59
C ARG A 34 -15.80 41.96 18.58
N GLY A 35 -15.69 40.72 19.04
CA GLY A 35 -16.83 39.82 19.20
C GLY A 35 -16.42 38.57 19.95
N SER A 36 -16.59 38.58 21.26
CA SER A 36 -16.52 37.41 22.11
C SER A 36 -17.75 36.54 21.87
N THR A 37 -17.56 35.35 21.31
CA THR A 37 -18.56 34.28 21.40
C THR A 37 -17.84 32.99 21.76
N SER A 38 -18.11 32.49 22.97
CA SER A 38 -17.78 31.16 23.44
C SER A 38 -18.54 30.13 22.59
N GLY A 39 -18.00 29.80 21.43
CA GLY A 39 -18.44 28.64 20.65
C GLY A 39 -17.75 27.40 21.21
N SER A 40 -18.51 26.50 21.81
CA SER A 40 -18.05 25.16 22.10
C SER A 40 -17.63 24.50 20.79
N ILE A 41 -16.34 24.21 20.65
CA ILE A 41 -15.83 23.41 19.54
C ILE A 41 -16.42 22.02 19.74
N SER A 42 -17.45 21.70 18.96
CA SER A 42 -17.99 20.35 18.86
C SER A 42 -16.87 19.46 18.36
N MET A 43 -16.36 18.60 19.24
CA MET A 43 -15.50 17.48 18.86
C MET A 43 -16.27 16.68 17.81
N SER A 44 -15.89 16.83 16.55
CA SER A 44 -16.46 16.05 15.45
C SER A 44 -16.33 14.59 15.84
N HIS A 45 -17.48 13.93 16.01
CA HIS A 45 -17.59 12.50 16.26
C HIS A 45 -16.85 11.79 15.12
N VAL A 46 -15.60 11.39 15.35
CA VAL A 46 -14.89 10.50 14.44
C VAL A 46 -15.55 9.15 14.62
N SER A 47 -16.48 8.83 13.71
CA SER A 47 -17.10 7.51 13.69
C SER A 47 -16.00 6.44 13.68
N PRO A 48 -16.15 5.35 14.45
CA PRO A 48 -15.15 4.28 14.47
C PRO A 48 -14.89 3.80 13.04
N ILE A 49 -13.60 3.71 12.68
CA ILE A 49 -13.20 3.20 11.37
C ILE A 49 -13.75 1.79 11.24
N THR A 50 -14.64 1.58 10.27
CA THR A 50 -15.13 0.24 9.96
C THR A 50 -14.18 -0.35 8.92
N HIS A 51 -13.55 -1.48 9.23
CA HIS A 51 -12.59 -2.13 8.33
C HIS A 51 -13.26 -2.80 7.12
N ALA A 52 -14.51 -3.24 7.28
CA ALA A 52 -15.21 -4.07 6.28
C ALA A 52 -15.26 -3.45 4.86
N PRO A 53 -15.56 -2.14 4.67
CA PRO A 53 -15.52 -1.53 3.35
C PRO A 53 -14.13 -1.58 2.71
N PHE A 54 -13.07 -1.25 3.43
CA PHE A 54 -11.71 -1.24 2.88
C PHE A 54 -11.18 -2.65 2.61
N MET A 55 -11.52 -3.62 3.45
CA MET A 55 -11.19 -5.02 3.17
C MET A 55 -11.97 -5.54 1.95
N ALA A 56 -13.21 -5.11 1.73
CA ALA A 56 -13.95 -5.46 0.52
C ALA A 56 -13.26 -4.93 -0.76
N GLU A 57 -12.68 -3.73 -0.71
CA GLU A 57 -11.88 -3.18 -1.80
C GLU A 57 -10.59 -4.00 -2.04
N ALA A 58 -9.89 -4.42 -0.98
CA ALA A 58 -8.73 -5.31 -1.12
C ALA A 58 -9.11 -6.68 -1.71
N ILE A 59 -10.26 -7.24 -1.33
CA ILE A 59 -10.79 -8.47 -1.91
C ILE A 59 -11.17 -8.27 -3.38
N ALA A 60 -11.70 -7.10 -3.75
CA ALA A 60 -11.98 -6.78 -5.15
C ALA A 60 -10.70 -6.79 -6.00
N GLU A 61 -9.61 -6.22 -5.48
CA GLU A 61 -8.29 -6.31 -6.13
C GLU A 61 -7.79 -7.76 -6.24
N ALA A 62 -7.94 -8.57 -5.20
CA ALA A 62 -7.57 -9.99 -5.24
C ALA A 62 -8.34 -10.75 -6.33
N ARG A 63 -9.64 -10.46 -6.50
CA ARG A 63 -10.48 -11.04 -7.55
C ARG A 63 -10.10 -10.55 -8.94
N ALA A 64 -9.72 -9.28 -9.07
CA ALA A 64 -9.21 -8.73 -10.33
C ALA A 64 -7.92 -9.44 -10.75
N GLY A 65 -6.96 -9.61 -9.83
CA GLY A 65 -5.73 -10.35 -10.10
C GLY A 65 -5.99 -11.80 -10.52
N LEU A 66 -6.96 -12.48 -9.88
CA LEU A 66 -7.37 -13.82 -10.29
C LEU A 66 -7.97 -13.85 -11.70
N ALA A 67 -8.82 -12.88 -12.03
CA ALA A 67 -9.45 -12.79 -13.34
C ALA A 67 -8.43 -12.53 -14.46
N GLU A 68 -7.28 -11.95 -14.13
CA GLU A 68 -6.13 -11.81 -15.03
C GLU A 68 -5.22 -13.05 -15.07
N GLY A 69 -5.56 -14.13 -14.35
CA GLY A 69 -4.79 -15.37 -14.28
C GLY A 69 -3.68 -15.38 -13.22
N GLY A 70 -3.62 -14.37 -12.35
CA GLY A 70 -2.63 -14.24 -11.28
C GLY A 70 -3.05 -14.86 -9.94
N ILE A 71 -2.22 -14.62 -8.93
CA ILE A 71 -2.42 -15.09 -7.56
C ILE A 71 -3.42 -14.15 -6.87
N PRO A 72 -4.47 -14.65 -6.20
CA PRO A 72 -5.56 -13.81 -5.70
C PRO A 72 -5.24 -13.17 -4.36
N ILE A 73 -4.27 -12.25 -4.35
CA ILE A 73 -3.91 -11.43 -3.20
C ILE A 73 -4.08 -9.98 -3.61
N GLY A 74 -4.79 -9.21 -2.80
CA GLY A 74 -5.11 -7.81 -3.06
C GLY A 74 -4.78 -6.92 -1.88
N CYS A 75 -4.56 -5.64 -2.16
CA CYS A 75 -4.15 -4.66 -1.18
C CYS A 75 -4.70 -3.28 -1.54
N VAL A 76 -5.10 -2.51 -0.52
CA VAL A 76 -5.40 -1.08 -0.66
C VAL A 76 -4.71 -0.27 0.42
N LEU A 77 -4.26 0.93 0.05
CA LEU A 77 -3.70 1.91 0.98
C LEU A 77 -4.77 2.97 1.25
N VAL A 78 -5.06 3.22 2.52
CA VAL A 78 -6.12 4.12 2.95
C VAL A 78 -5.52 5.27 3.75
N ARG A 79 -5.92 6.50 3.43
CA ARG A 79 -5.58 7.71 4.20
C ARG A 79 -6.84 8.56 4.33
N ASN A 80 -7.11 9.10 5.51
CA ASN A 80 -8.30 9.93 5.77
C ASN A 80 -9.61 9.26 5.32
N ASN A 81 -9.75 7.96 5.59
CA ASN A 81 -10.93 7.15 5.22
C ASN A 81 -11.19 7.10 3.70
N GLN A 82 -10.16 7.31 2.87
CA GLN A 82 -10.21 7.23 1.42
C GLN A 82 -9.14 6.27 0.91
N VAL A 83 -9.49 5.43 -0.06
CA VAL A 83 -8.53 4.59 -0.78
C VAL A 83 -7.72 5.49 -1.71
N ILE A 84 -6.41 5.54 -1.48
CA ILE A 84 -5.46 6.37 -2.24
C ILE A 84 -4.61 5.56 -3.22
N ALA A 85 -4.48 4.25 -2.98
CA ALA A 85 -3.70 3.34 -3.80
C ALA A 85 -4.30 1.93 -3.70
N ARG A 86 -4.13 1.13 -4.76
CA ARG A 86 -4.74 -0.18 -4.95
C ARG A 86 -3.78 -1.08 -5.70
N GLY A 87 -3.70 -2.34 -5.36
CA GLY A 87 -2.90 -3.29 -6.11
C GLY A 87 -3.25 -4.71 -5.78
N HIS A 88 -2.78 -5.61 -6.63
CA HIS A 88 -2.88 -7.04 -6.43
C HIS A 88 -1.60 -7.72 -6.92
N ASN A 89 -1.42 -8.99 -6.57
CA ASN A 89 -0.22 -9.70 -7.00
C ASN A 89 -0.13 -9.69 -8.56
N ARG A 90 1.00 -9.21 -9.07
CA ARG A 90 1.33 -9.12 -10.50
C ARG A 90 2.47 -10.05 -10.91
N ARG A 91 2.78 -11.07 -10.12
CA ARG A 91 3.87 -12.03 -10.43
C ARG A 91 3.72 -12.59 -11.83
N ILE A 92 2.56 -13.16 -12.12
CA ILE A 92 2.30 -13.84 -13.41
C ILE A 92 2.11 -12.80 -14.51
N GLN A 93 1.29 -11.79 -14.26
CA GLN A 93 0.87 -10.80 -15.26
C GLN A 93 2.02 -9.93 -15.76
N ARG A 94 3.07 -9.75 -14.94
CA ARG A 94 4.24 -8.92 -15.28
C ARG A 94 5.55 -9.72 -15.28
N ASN A 95 5.50 -11.03 -15.13
CA ASN A 95 6.69 -11.87 -14.91
C ASN A 95 7.62 -11.28 -13.84
N SER A 96 7.02 -10.85 -12.73
CA SER A 96 7.68 -10.06 -11.69
C SER A 96 8.01 -10.92 -10.47
N VAL A 97 9.20 -10.72 -9.93
CA VAL A 97 9.67 -11.41 -8.72
C VAL A 97 9.42 -10.59 -7.44
N ILE A 98 8.92 -9.36 -7.56
CA ILE A 98 8.70 -8.46 -6.41
C ILE A 98 7.30 -7.85 -6.33
N LEU A 99 6.47 -7.94 -7.38
CA LEU A 99 5.15 -7.32 -7.39
C LEU A 99 4.11 -8.20 -6.68
N HIS A 100 4.29 -8.39 -5.38
CA HIS A 100 3.22 -8.84 -4.48
C HIS A 100 2.16 -7.73 -4.37
N ALA A 101 0.99 -8.07 -3.84
CA ALA A 101 -0.13 -7.12 -3.75
C ALA A 101 0.23 -5.83 -3.00
N GLU A 102 0.97 -5.93 -1.90
CA GLU A 102 1.39 -4.77 -1.12
C GLU A 102 2.40 -3.91 -1.88
N MET A 103 3.28 -4.54 -2.67
CA MET A 103 4.27 -3.83 -3.48
C MET A 103 3.62 -3.13 -4.67
N ASP A 104 2.72 -3.82 -5.38
CA ASP A 104 1.91 -3.24 -6.47
C ASP A 104 1.03 -2.08 -5.97
N CYS A 105 0.43 -2.24 -4.78
CA CYS A 105 -0.36 -1.19 -4.15
C CYS A 105 0.49 0.05 -3.82
N LEU A 106 1.67 -0.12 -3.23
CA LEU A 106 2.57 1.00 -2.95
C LEU A 106 3.04 1.70 -4.23
N GLU A 107 3.38 0.93 -5.28
CA GLU A 107 3.80 1.46 -6.58
C GLU A 107 2.67 2.27 -7.25
N SER A 108 1.43 1.77 -7.20
CA SER A 108 0.26 2.46 -7.77
C SER A 108 -0.02 3.83 -7.14
N GLY A 109 0.40 4.03 -5.88
CA GLY A 109 0.25 5.30 -5.16
C GLY A 109 1.25 6.37 -5.59
N GLY A 110 2.22 6.01 -6.43
CA GLY A 110 3.29 6.88 -6.89
C GLY A 110 4.20 7.38 -5.76
N ARG A 111 5.01 8.38 -6.09
CA ARG A 111 5.96 8.97 -5.12
C ARG A 111 5.21 9.76 -4.05
N GLN A 112 5.39 9.36 -2.79
CA GLN A 112 4.86 10.06 -1.62
C GLN A 112 5.98 10.41 -0.63
N THR A 113 5.67 11.28 0.33
CA THR A 113 6.60 11.63 1.42
C THR A 113 6.49 10.62 2.57
N ALA A 114 7.52 10.51 3.41
CA ALA A 114 7.45 9.68 4.61
C ALA A 114 6.32 10.13 5.57
N ALA A 115 6.01 11.43 5.64
CA ALA A 115 4.91 11.94 6.45
C ALA A 115 3.54 11.45 5.95
N PHE A 116 3.38 11.31 4.64
CA PHE A 116 2.15 10.81 4.03
C PHE A 116 1.85 9.37 4.47
N TYR A 117 2.84 8.47 4.42
CA TYR A 117 2.65 7.06 4.81
C TYR A 117 2.36 6.89 6.31
N LYS A 118 2.85 7.78 7.16
CA LYS A 118 2.57 7.77 8.61
C LYS A 118 1.12 8.05 8.96
N GLU A 119 0.31 8.51 8.01
CA GLU A 119 -1.13 8.73 8.16
C GLU A 119 -1.96 7.64 7.49
N CYS A 120 -1.31 6.60 6.94
CA CYS A 120 -1.99 5.57 6.17
C CYS A 120 -2.31 4.32 7.03
N THR A 121 -3.30 3.57 6.57
CA THR A 121 -3.54 2.18 6.97
C THR A 121 -3.48 1.32 5.72
N LEU A 122 -2.70 0.24 5.76
CA LEU A 122 -2.62 -0.73 4.66
C LEU A 122 -3.57 -1.89 4.95
N TYR A 123 -4.42 -2.23 4.00
CA TYR A 123 -5.31 -3.38 4.07
C TYR A 123 -4.82 -4.40 3.06
N THR A 124 -4.46 -5.60 3.51
CA THR A 124 -4.01 -6.70 2.65
C THR A 124 -4.87 -7.93 2.89
N THR A 125 -5.22 -8.67 1.83
CA THR A 125 -6.05 -9.87 1.96
C THR A 125 -5.31 -11.02 2.65
N LEU A 126 -3.98 -11.00 2.67
CA LEU A 126 -3.13 -12.05 3.24
C LEU A 126 -2.03 -11.46 4.13
N SER A 127 -1.63 -12.18 5.17
CA SER A 127 -0.51 -11.81 6.04
C SER A 127 0.77 -11.53 5.24
N PRO A 128 1.40 -10.35 5.41
CA PRO A 128 2.49 -9.90 4.55
C PRO A 128 3.77 -10.72 4.78
N CYS A 129 4.41 -11.16 3.70
CA CYS A 129 5.71 -11.83 3.78
C CYS A 129 6.84 -10.88 4.23
N ALA A 130 8.05 -11.40 4.45
CA ALA A 130 9.20 -10.60 4.91
C ALA A 130 9.49 -9.37 4.03
N MET A 131 9.33 -9.50 2.70
CA MET A 131 9.51 -8.38 1.76
C MET A 131 8.47 -7.27 2.01
N CYS A 132 7.19 -7.62 2.01
CA CYS A 132 6.09 -6.68 2.19
C CYS A 132 6.12 -6.04 3.59
N SER A 133 6.39 -6.84 4.62
CA SER A 133 6.58 -6.32 5.99
C SER A 133 7.76 -5.37 6.10
N GLY A 134 8.86 -5.65 5.39
CA GLY A 134 10.00 -4.75 5.28
C GLY A 134 9.65 -3.41 4.63
N ALA A 135 8.85 -3.42 3.56
CA ALA A 135 8.39 -2.21 2.88
C ALA A 135 7.46 -1.36 3.77
N ILE A 136 6.51 -1.99 4.45
CA ILE A 136 5.60 -1.35 5.42
C ILE A 136 6.40 -0.65 6.52
N ARG A 137 7.41 -1.34 7.08
CA ARG A 137 8.33 -0.78 8.07
C ARG A 137 9.14 0.38 7.51
N LEU A 138 9.71 0.24 6.32
CA LEU A 138 10.56 1.25 5.68
C LEU A 138 9.81 2.58 5.51
N TYR A 139 8.54 2.51 5.06
CA TYR A 139 7.72 3.71 4.87
C TYR A 139 7.04 4.22 6.14
N GLY A 140 7.13 3.47 7.25
CA GLY A 140 6.57 3.87 8.53
C GLY A 140 5.03 3.90 8.55
N ILE A 141 4.40 2.97 7.84
CA ILE A 141 2.94 2.80 7.86
C ILE A 141 2.55 2.25 9.24
N PRO A 142 1.74 2.97 10.04
CA PRO A 142 1.53 2.64 11.46
C PRO A 142 0.51 1.52 11.68
N ARG A 143 -0.30 1.15 10.69
CA ARG A 143 -1.34 0.14 10.82
C ARG A 143 -1.48 -0.73 9.58
N VAL A 144 -1.60 -2.04 9.82
CA VAL A 144 -1.89 -3.06 8.81
C VAL A 144 -3.13 -3.84 9.24
N VAL A 145 -4.09 -3.97 8.34
CA VAL A 145 -5.29 -4.79 8.54
C VAL A 145 -5.21 -5.99 7.61
N ILE A 146 -5.25 -7.19 8.18
CA ILE A 146 -4.99 -8.45 7.49
C ILE A 146 -6.30 -9.22 7.34
N GLY A 147 -6.63 -9.62 6.11
CA GLY A 147 -7.78 -10.45 5.82
C GLY A 147 -7.63 -11.88 6.36
N ASP A 148 -6.53 -12.53 5.97
CA ASP A 148 -6.21 -13.92 6.34
C ASP A 148 -4.75 -14.07 6.77
N ASN A 149 -4.50 -14.82 7.84
CA ASN A 149 -3.16 -15.25 8.24
C ASN A 149 -3.06 -16.75 8.58
N LYS A 150 -4.09 -17.53 8.22
CA LYS A 150 -4.15 -18.98 8.44
C LYS A 150 -3.65 -19.74 7.22
N THR A 151 -4.00 -19.30 6.00
CA THR A 151 -3.52 -19.95 4.77
C THR A 151 -2.01 -19.75 4.59
N PHE A 152 -1.53 -18.57 4.97
CA PHE A 152 -0.11 -18.24 5.05
C PHE A 152 0.11 -17.26 6.21
N HIS A 153 1.13 -17.53 7.02
CA HIS A 153 1.56 -16.63 8.08
C HIS A 153 2.89 -16.01 7.69
N GLY A 154 2.85 -14.73 7.34
CA GLY A 154 4.02 -13.97 6.95
C GLY A 154 4.82 -13.47 8.15
N ASP A 155 5.61 -12.42 7.95
CA ASP A 155 6.45 -11.85 9.00
C ASP A 155 5.71 -10.74 9.75
N GLU A 156 4.65 -11.12 10.49
CA GLU A 156 3.93 -10.19 11.37
C GLU A 156 4.77 -9.76 12.59
N ALA A 157 5.78 -10.56 12.96
CA ALA A 157 6.64 -10.30 14.11
C ALA A 157 7.50 -9.04 13.88
N ILE A 158 8.04 -8.86 12.68
CA ILE A 158 8.81 -7.65 12.35
C ILE A 158 7.94 -6.39 12.43
N LEU A 159 6.65 -6.49 12.08
CA LEU A 159 5.72 -5.37 12.17
C LEU A 159 5.42 -5.01 13.63
N LYS A 160 5.12 -6.02 14.47
CA LYS A 160 4.86 -5.82 15.91
C LYS A 160 6.05 -5.22 16.65
N THR A 161 7.26 -5.70 16.37
CA THR A 161 8.50 -5.17 16.99
C THR A 161 8.82 -3.73 16.58
N ASN A 162 8.27 -3.26 15.46
CA ASN A 162 8.38 -1.87 15.00
C ASN A 162 7.13 -1.03 15.33
N HIS A 163 6.31 -1.47 16.29
CA HIS A 163 5.12 -0.77 16.78
C HIS A 163 4.05 -0.50 15.73
N VAL A 164 3.98 -1.32 14.67
CA VAL A 164 2.87 -1.30 13.72
C VAL A 164 1.68 -2.01 14.37
N GLN A 165 0.53 -1.33 14.41
CA GLN A 165 -0.72 -1.96 14.84
C GLN A 165 -1.18 -2.97 13.78
N ILE A 166 -1.52 -4.19 14.23
CA ILE A 166 -2.01 -5.25 13.35
C ILE A 166 -3.40 -5.67 13.80
N ASP A 167 -4.37 -5.59 12.89
CA ASP A 167 -5.73 -6.06 13.09
C ASP A 167 -6.00 -7.22 12.11
N VAL A 168 -6.26 -8.43 12.63
CA VAL A 168 -6.54 -9.62 11.80
C VAL A 168 -8.04 -9.88 11.80
N LEU A 169 -8.66 -9.90 10.62
CA LEU A 169 -10.12 -9.98 10.48
C LEU A 169 -10.68 -11.40 10.41
N ASP A 170 -9.84 -12.42 10.25
CA ASP A 170 -10.25 -13.81 10.05
C ASP A 170 -11.30 -13.97 8.93
N SER A 171 -11.04 -13.33 7.79
CA SER A 171 -11.94 -13.25 6.65
C SER A 171 -12.03 -14.59 5.93
N LYS A 172 -13.19 -15.25 6.04
CA LYS A 172 -13.50 -16.47 5.27
C LYS A 172 -13.35 -16.26 3.77
N ALA A 173 -13.75 -15.10 3.25
CA ALA A 173 -13.64 -14.79 1.83
C ALA A 173 -12.18 -14.75 1.36
N CYS A 174 -11.25 -14.25 2.18
CA CYS A 174 -9.82 -14.26 1.87
C CYS A 174 -9.25 -15.69 1.91
N GLN A 175 -9.60 -16.45 2.95
CA GLN A 175 -9.18 -17.85 3.12
C GLN A 175 -9.65 -18.74 1.98
N GLU A 176 -10.93 -18.65 1.62
CA GLU A 176 -11.50 -19.46 0.54
C GLU A 176 -10.89 -19.09 -0.81
N LEU A 177 -10.69 -17.80 -1.08
CA LEU A 177 -10.16 -17.34 -2.36
C LEU A 177 -8.73 -17.84 -2.59
N LEU A 178 -7.82 -17.61 -1.65
CA LEU A 178 -6.43 -18.08 -1.77
C LEU A 178 -6.34 -19.60 -1.62
N GLY A 179 -7.08 -20.18 -0.66
CA GLY A 179 -7.06 -21.62 -0.42
C GLY A 179 -7.53 -22.44 -1.63
N ASN A 180 -8.50 -21.95 -2.40
CA ASN A 180 -8.91 -22.60 -3.64
C ASN A 180 -7.84 -22.46 -4.73
N TYR A 181 -7.25 -21.27 -4.87
CA TYR A 181 -6.15 -21.07 -5.82
C TYR A 181 -4.96 -22.00 -5.56
N ILE A 182 -4.53 -22.13 -4.29
CA ILE A 182 -3.39 -22.99 -3.92
C ILE A 182 -3.63 -24.47 -4.27
N LYS A 183 -4.87 -24.96 -4.10
CA LYS A 183 -5.22 -26.36 -4.46
C LYS A 183 -5.01 -26.63 -5.95
N GLU A 184 -5.30 -25.65 -6.78
CA GLU A 184 -5.22 -25.76 -8.24
C GLU A 184 -3.84 -25.36 -8.80
N ASN A 185 -3.10 -24.51 -8.08
CA ASN A 185 -1.88 -23.85 -8.56
C ASN A 185 -0.72 -23.96 -7.55
N HIS A 186 -0.53 -25.15 -6.97
CA HIS A 186 0.40 -25.39 -5.87
C HIS A 186 1.82 -24.91 -6.17
N SER A 187 2.38 -25.23 -7.35
CA SER A 187 3.74 -24.81 -7.71
C SER A 187 3.89 -23.29 -7.82
N ILE A 188 2.91 -22.62 -8.40
CA ILE A 188 2.91 -21.16 -8.57
C ILE A 188 2.87 -20.46 -7.21
N TRP A 189 2.07 -20.98 -6.28
CA TRP A 189 2.04 -20.45 -4.91
C TRP A 189 3.40 -20.55 -4.21
N TYR A 190 4.06 -21.71 -4.28
CA TYR A 190 5.36 -21.90 -3.64
C TYR A 190 6.45 -21.02 -4.25
N GLU A 191 6.41 -20.82 -5.57
CA GLU A 191 7.26 -19.84 -6.25
C GLU A 191 7.06 -18.42 -5.70
N ASP A 192 5.82 -18.00 -5.45
CA ASP A 192 5.49 -16.66 -4.93
C ASP A 192 6.08 -16.37 -3.56
N ILE A 193 6.14 -17.40 -2.71
CA ILE A 193 6.73 -17.29 -1.37
C ILE A 193 8.20 -17.73 -1.31
N GLY A 194 8.84 -17.96 -2.47
CA GLY A 194 10.25 -18.32 -2.56
C GLY A 194 10.60 -19.66 -1.91
N ARG A 195 9.75 -20.68 -2.09
CA ARG A 195 9.94 -22.04 -1.58
C ARG A 195 9.85 -23.06 -2.71
N ASP A 196 10.50 -24.19 -2.53
CA ASP A 196 10.39 -25.31 -3.46
C ASP A 196 9.12 -26.12 -3.21
N THR A 197 8.55 -26.70 -4.27
CA THR A 197 7.52 -27.74 -4.14
C THR A 197 8.17 -29.05 -3.73
N HIS A 198 7.86 -29.55 -2.53
CA HIS A 198 8.24 -30.90 -2.11
C HIS A 198 7.20 -31.93 -2.54
#